data_AF-A0A7H8JZQ2-F1
#
_entry.id   AF-A0A7H8JZQ2-F1
#
_cell.length_a   1.000
_cell.length_b   1.000
_cell.length_c   1.000
_cell.angle_alpha   90.00
_cell.angle_beta   90.00
_cell.angle_gamma   90.00
#
_symmetry.space_group_name_H-M   'P 1'
#
loop_
_entity.id
_entity.type
_entity.pdbx_description
1 polymer ?
#
loop_
_entity_poly.entity_id
_entity_poly.type
_entity_poly.pdbx_seq_one_letter_code
_entity_poly.pdbx_strand_id
1 'polypeptide(L)'
;MQLDATAVAARLGMREHLGWFMALEDTGPPAEPVVLPTAEEAYALLEDLEVPERDRDAIVDSLPVLAEDPVLRWILERAHQTLLTTMGHQGGQTALHALPYEHSDAARYFYVHLFLVTLPATRRFHAAHGIPEEITRHTMTQLGEMVAIHRRKFGAGGMNTQTWLSLHLRGVIHRLGRLQFELMRWRDEPVLNVHIPATGGPMTPEACDDSFRRARPFFAAHFPEHGAERALCHSWLLDPQLAEYLPEDSNVVRFMRRWERVDEEPRDGDESVLEFVFRRNGQPLDQLPQRTSLERAAVTHLRAGRHWHAPHGLLRLP
;
A
#
# COMPACT_ATOMS: atom_id res chain seq x y z
N MET A 1 30.95 -18.27 -5.18
CA MET A 1 29.80 -18.92 -5.85
C MET A 1 28.77 -17.84 -6.09
N GLN A 2 28.34 -17.63 -7.33
CA GLN A 2 27.27 -16.69 -7.64
C GLN A 2 25.99 -17.18 -6.94
N LEU A 3 25.27 -16.28 -6.24
CA LEU A 3 24.01 -16.63 -5.61
C LEU A 3 22.94 -16.79 -6.69
N ASP A 4 22.23 -17.91 -6.65
CA ASP A 4 21.05 -18.19 -7.47
C ASP A 4 19.77 -18.19 -6.63
N ALA A 5 18.61 -18.23 -7.29
CA ALA A 5 17.30 -18.23 -6.62
C ALA A 5 17.16 -19.37 -5.59
N THR A 6 17.68 -20.56 -5.90
CA THR A 6 17.58 -21.74 -5.03
C THR A 6 18.39 -21.57 -3.76
N ALA A 7 19.62 -21.06 -3.88
CA ALA A 7 20.51 -20.79 -2.76
C ALA A 7 19.96 -19.68 -1.86
N VAL A 8 19.38 -18.63 -2.45
CA VAL A 8 18.73 -17.53 -1.71
C VAL A 8 17.51 -18.05 -0.93
N ALA A 9 16.59 -18.75 -1.59
CA ALA A 9 15.41 -19.32 -0.96
C ALA A 9 15.78 -20.27 0.19
N ALA A 10 16.81 -21.11 -0.01
CA ALA A 10 17.29 -22.02 1.01
C ALA A 10 17.87 -21.30 2.24
N ARG A 11 18.63 -20.21 2.04
CA ARG A 11 19.24 -19.44 3.14
C ARG A 11 18.22 -18.67 3.97
N LEU A 12 17.13 -18.24 3.35
CA LEU A 12 16.00 -17.59 4.04
C LEU A 12 14.98 -18.59 4.61
N GLY A 13 15.14 -19.89 4.35
CA GLY A 13 14.14 -20.89 4.74
C GLY A 13 12.80 -20.76 4.01
N MET A 14 12.77 -20.10 2.84
CA MET A 14 11.57 -19.78 2.06
C MET A 14 11.46 -20.63 0.79
N ARG A 15 11.70 -21.94 0.89
CA ARG A 15 11.72 -22.85 -0.29
C ARG A 15 10.34 -22.98 -0.95
N GLU A 16 9.28 -22.82 -0.17
CA GLU A 16 7.89 -22.76 -0.63
C GLU A 16 7.61 -21.55 -1.54
N HIS A 17 8.46 -20.52 -1.47
CA HIS A 17 8.39 -19.32 -2.31
C HIS A 17 9.41 -19.32 -3.46
N LEU A 18 9.97 -20.48 -3.83
CA LEU A 18 11.00 -20.57 -4.87
C LEU A 18 10.58 -19.91 -6.20
N GLY A 19 9.31 -20.03 -6.59
CA GLY A 19 8.80 -19.40 -7.82
C GLY A 19 8.96 -17.87 -7.84
N TRP A 20 8.86 -17.21 -6.68
CA TRP A 20 9.12 -15.78 -6.57
C TRP A 20 10.59 -15.44 -6.76
N PHE A 21 11.49 -16.20 -6.13
CA PHE A 21 12.94 -16.00 -6.32
C PHE A 21 13.36 -16.28 -7.76
N MET A 22 12.79 -17.29 -8.43
CA MET A 22 13.05 -17.53 -9.86
C MET A 22 12.60 -16.34 -10.72
N ALA A 23 11.43 -15.75 -10.46
CA ALA A 23 10.99 -14.55 -11.19
C ALA A 23 11.91 -13.34 -10.96
N LEU A 24 12.47 -13.18 -9.76
CA LEU A 24 13.50 -12.18 -9.48
C LEU A 24 14.79 -12.48 -10.24
N GLU A 25 15.21 -13.74 -10.30
CA GLU A 25 16.39 -14.18 -11.04
C GLU A 25 16.25 -13.92 -12.54
N ASP A 26 15.09 -14.24 -13.12
CA ASP A 26 14.74 -13.98 -14.52
C ASP A 26 14.75 -12.48 -14.86
N THR A 27 14.34 -11.63 -13.91
CA THR A 27 14.41 -10.16 -14.06
C THR A 27 15.86 -9.69 -14.16
N GLY A 28 16.77 -10.32 -13.41
CA GLY A 28 18.18 -9.94 -13.31
C GLY A 28 18.42 -8.67 -12.48
N PRO A 29 19.68 -8.36 -12.17
CA PRO A 29 20.05 -7.11 -11.52
C PRO A 29 19.93 -5.92 -12.50
N PRO A 30 19.83 -4.68 -11.99
CA PRO A 30 19.91 -3.49 -12.82
C PRO A 30 21.29 -3.38 -13.50
N ALA A 31 21.34 -2.71 -14.65
CA ALA A 31 22.58 -2.50 -15.39
C ALA A 31 23.62 -1.68 -14.59
N GLU A 32 23.14 -0.74 -13.78
CA GLU A 32 23.93 0.01 -12.81
C GLU A 32 23.66 -0.52 -11.39
N PRO A 33 24.69 -0.75 -10.57
CA PRO A 33 24.49 -1.23 -9.20
C PRO A 33 23.60 -0.30 -8.37
N VAL A 34 22.75 -0.87 -7.52
CA VAL A 34 21.94 -0.10 -6.57
C VAL A 34 22.85 0.58 -5.55
N VAL A 35 22.80 1.91 -5.53
CA VAL A 35 23.47 2.77 -4.55
C VAL A 35 22.53 2.98 -3.37
N LEU A 36 22.97 2.55 -2.18
CA LEU A 36 22.26 2.84 -0.94
C LEU A 36 22.49 4.29 -0.53
N PRO A 37 21.49 4.99 0.04
CA PRO A 37 21.70 6.33 0.59
C PRO A 37 22.70 6.29 1.74
N THR A 38 23.44 7.39 1.93
CA THR A 38 24.20 7.61 3.17
C THR A 38 23.26 7.72 4.37
N ALA A 39 23.79 7.61 5.59
CA ALA A 39 22.99 7.75 6.81
C ALA A 39 22.26 9.10 6.89
N GLU A 40 22.93 10.20 6.51
CA GLU A 40 22.37 11.55 6.49
C GLU A 40 21.24 11.68 5.46
N GLU A 41 21.49 11.22 4.23
CA GLU A 41 20.47 11.22 3.16
C GLU A 41 19.27 10.36 3.54
N ALA A 42 19.50 9.17 4.09
CA ALA A 42 18.43 8.29 4.54
C ALA A 42 17.59 8.95 5.63
N TYR A 43 18.22 9.61 6.61
CA TYR A 43 17.49 10.29 7.67
C TYR A 43 16.59 11.41 7.13
N ALA A 44 17.13 12.26 6.25
CA ALA A 44 16.37 13.34 5.61
C ALA A 44 15.20 12.80 4.77
N LEU A 45 15.42 11.72 4.00
CA LEU A 45 14.35 11.08 3.24
C LEU A 45 13.26 10.50 4.16
N LEU A 46 13.63 9.86 5.27
CA LEU A 46 12.67 9.29 6.21
C LEU A 46 11.83 10.37 6.90
N GLU A 47 12.41 11.54 7.17
CA GLU A 47 11.68 12.70 7.66
C GLU A 47 10.67 13.22 6.63
N ASP A 48 11.10 13.44 5.39
CA ASP A 48 10.24 13.87 4.27
C ASP A 48 9.08 12.89 3.99
N LEU A 49 9.30 11.60 4.23
CA LEU A 49 8.34 10.52 4.03
C LEU A 49 7.43 10.28 5.25
N GLU A 50 7.50 11.16 6.25
CA GLU A 50 6.73 11.12 7.50
C GLU A 50 6.91 9.81 8.28
N VAL A 51 8.08 9.16 8.15
CA VAL A 51 8.39 7.97 8.95
C VAL A 51 8.53 8.38 10.42
N PRO A 52 7.88 7.67 11.37
CA PRO A 52 7.95 8.05 12.78
C PRO A 52 9.39 8.09 13.30
N GLU A 53 9.73 9.11 14.08
CA GLU A 53 11.09 9.31 14.63
C GLU A 53 11.65 8.07 15.31
N ARG A 54 10.83 7.38 16.11
CA ARG A 54 11.18 6.14 16.84
C ARG A 54 11.59 4.95 15.96
N ASP A 55 11.34 5.04 14.65
CA ASP A 55 11.66 4.01 13.66
C ASP A 55 12.91 4.38 12.84
N ARG A 56 13.30 5.67 12.78
CA ARG A 56 14.33 6.19 11.87
C ARG A 56 15.73 5.64 12.15
N ASP A 57 16.17 5.68 13.40
CA ASP A 57 17.52 5.22 13.78
C ASP A 57 17.71 3.74 13.42
N ALA A 58 16.74 2.88 13.76
CA ALA A 58 16.80 1.45 13.43
C ALA A 58 16.81 1.19 11.91
N ILE A 59 16.13 2.03 11.12
CA ILE A 59 16.21 1.95 9.65
C ILE A 59 17.63 2.33 9.20
N VAL A 60 18.14 3.49 9.61
CA VAL A 60 19.47 3.98 9.21
C VAL A 60 20.59 3.02 9.65
N ASP A 61 20.56 2.54 10.88
CA ASP A 61 21.54 1.61 11.45
C ASP A 61 21.54 0.25 10.75
N SER A 62 20.45 -0.10 10.04
CA SER A 62 20.35 -1.34 9.28
C SER A 62 20.90 -1.25 7.84
N LEU A 63 21.28 -0.06 7.36
CA LEU A 63 21.86 0.13 6.03
C LEU A 63 23.20 -0.63 5.84
N PRO A 64 24.18 -0.57 6.77
CA PRO A 64 25.42 -1.33 6.63
C PRO A 64 25.19 -2.84 6.60
N VAL A 65 24.25 -3.33 7.41
CA VAL A 65 23.89 -4.76 7.45
C VAL A 65 23.30 -5.20 6.10
N LEU A 66 22.39 -4.39 5.54
CA LEU A 66 21.86 -4.62 4.19
C LEU A 66 22.96 -4.57 3.11
N ALA A 67 23.94 -3.68 3.25
CA ALA A 67 25.03 -3.53 2.29
C ALA A 67 25.95 -4.75 2.25
N GLU A 68 26.24 -5.33 3.41
CA GLU A 68 27.16 -6.45 3.58
C GLU A 68 26.52 -7.81 3.37
N ASP A 69 25.19 -7.94 3.53
CA ASP A 69 24.48 -9.21 3.34
C ASP A 69 24.25 -9.51 1.84
N PRO A 70 24.93 -10.53 1.28
CA PRO A 70 24.83 -10.85 -0.14
C PRO A 70 23.45 -11.40 -0.54
N VAL A 71 22.70 -11.99 0.40
CA VAL A 71 21.33 -12.48 0.16
C VAL A 71 20.37 -11.30 0.07
N LEU A 72 20.42 -10.36 1.02
CA LEU A 72 19.56 -9.19 0.98
C LEU A 72 19.89 -8.28 -0.21
N ARG A 73 21.18 -8.09 -0.54
CA ARG A 73 21.59 -7.37 -1.77
C ARG A 73 21.03 -8.00 -3.03
N TRP A 74 21.11 -9.33 -3.15
CA TRP A 74 20.60 -10.05 -4.31
C TRP A 74 19.11 -9.80 -4.54
N ILE A 75 18.31 -9.79 -3.46
CA ILE A 75 16.87 -9.53 -3.50
C ILE A 75 16.61 -8.05 -3.80
N LEU A 76 17.33 -7.13 -3.14
CA LEU A 76 17.14 -5.69 -3.29
C LEU A 76 17.32 -5.26 -4.74
N GLU A 77 18.41 -5.69 -5.37
CA GLU A 77 18.73 -5.35 -6.76
C GLU A 77 17.66 -5.84 -7.72
N ARG A 78 17.22 -7.09 -7.59
CA ARG A 78 16.22 -7.67 -8.48
C ARG A 78 14.83 -7.12 -8.24
N ALA A 79 14.43 -6.93 -6.98
CA ALA A 79 13.14 -6.32 -6.65
C ALA A 79 13.08 -4.86 -7.13
N HIS A 80 14.17 -4.10 -6.96
CA HIS A 80 14.30 -2.76 -7.52
C HIS A 80 14.15 -2.78 -9.05
N GLN A 81 14.87 -3.67 -9.73
CA GLN A 81 14.78 -3.82 -11.18
C GLN A 81 13.37 -4.21 -11.63
N THR A 82 12.69 -5.12 -10.94
CA THR A 82 11.28 -5.48 -11.22
C THR A 82 10.38 -4.25 -11.13
N LEU A 83 10.56 -3.38 -10.14
CA LEU A 83 9.77 -2.14 -10.03
C LEU A 83 10.09 -1.16 -11.16
N LEU A 84 11.36 -1.04 -11.56
CA LEU A 84 11.76 -0.17 -12.67
C LEU A 84 11.18 -0.64 -14.01
N THR A 85 11.26 -1.94 -14.31
CA THR A 85 10.75 -2.51 -15.57
C THR A 85 9.24 -2.52 -15.65
N THR A 86 8.55 -2.32 -14.51
CA THR A 86 7.08 -2.28 -14.45
C THR A 86 6.51 -0.90 -14.08
N MET A 87 7.35 0.14 -14.11
CA MET A 87 6.94 1.52 -13.87
C MET A 87 5.88 1.96 -14.88
N GLY A 88 4.79 2.57 -14.39
CA GLY A 88 3.63 2.94 -15.20
C GLY A 88 2.70 1.77 -15.60
N HIS A 89 3.06 0.50 -15.39
CA HIS A 89 2.20 -0.62 -15.77
C HIS A 89 0.96 -0.75 -14.86
N GLN A 90 -0.22 -0.81 -15.48
CA GLN A 90 -1.53 -0.82 -14.82
C GLN A 90 -2.01 -2.23 -14.39
N GLY A 91 -1.08 -3.14 -14.11
CA GLY A 91 -1.34 -4.56 -13.82
C GLY A 91 -1.70 -4.89 -12.37
N GLY A 92 -2.08 -3.89 -11.56
CA GLY A 92 -2.26 -4.06 -10.12
C GLY A 92 -0.92 -4.22 -9.38
N GLN A 93 -0.96 -4.69 -8.12
CA GLN A 93 0.21 -4.76 -7.24
C GLN A 93 1.30 -5.75 -7.72
N THR A 94 2.57 -5.40 -7.50
CA THR A 94 3.70 -6.31 -7.70
C THR A 94 3.80 -7.29 -6.53
N ALA A 95 3.93 -8.58 -6.83
CA ALA A 95 4.12 -9.62 -5.82
C ALA A 95 5.53 -9.53 -5.20
N LEU A 96 5.58 -9.11 -3.95
CA LEU A 96 6.79 -9.00 -3.12
C LEU A 96 6.51 -9.67 -1.78
N HIS A 97 7.21 -10.77 -1.49
CA HIS A 97 6.94 -11.59 -0.31
C HIS A 97 7.65 -11.07 0.94
N ALA A 98 6.94 -10.98 2.07
CA ALA A 98 7.56 -10.59 3.33
C ALA A 98 8.78 -11.48 3.66
N LEU A 99 9.88 -10.86 4.09
CA LEU A 99 11.08 -11.58 4.53
C LEU A 99 10.94 -12.05 5.98
N PRO A 100 11.61 -13.15 6.39
CA PRO A 100 11.57 -13.62 7.78
C PRO A 100 12.13 -12.57 8.74
N TYR A 101 11.32 -12.14 9.70
CA TYR A 101 11.62 -11.01 10.60
C TYR A 101 12.60 -11.36 11.74
N GLU A 102 12.91 -12.64 11.94
CA GLU A 102 13.64 -13.12 13.12
C GLU A 102 15.13 -12.76 13.09
N HIS A 103 15.64 -12.26 11.96
CA HIS A 103 17.08 -12.21 11.70
C HIS A 103 17.73 -10.84 11.85
N SER A 104 16.99 -9.72 11.94
CA SER A 104 17.50 -8.36 12.28
C SER A 104 16.50 -7.25 11.91
N ASP A 105 16.79 -6.02 12.31
CA ASP A 105 16.14 -4.82 11.77
C ASP A 105 16.29 -4.68 10.24
N ALA A 106 17.40 -5.15 9.65
CA ALA A 106 17.60 -5.12 8.21
C ALA A 106 16.53 -5.94 7.45
N ALA A 107 16.10 -7.07 8.00
CA ALA A 107 15.00 -7.85 7.43
C ALA A 107 13.63 -7.16 7.65
N ARG A 108 13.38 -6.62 8.86
CA ARG A 108 12.11 -5.94 9.19
C ARG A 108 11.87 -4.66 8.38
N TYR A 109 12.94 -3.93 8.09
CA TYR A 109 12.90 -2.68 7.31
C TYR A 109 13.39 -2.85 5.88
N PHE A 110 13.61 -4.08 5.40
CA PHE A 110 14.11 -4.35 4.05
C PHE A 110 13.32 -3.59 2.97
N TYR A 111 12.00 -3.60 3.08
CA TYR A 111 11.13 -2.92 2.11
C TYR A 111 11.08 -1.40 2.26
N VAL A 112 11.48 -0.86 3.42
CA VAL A 112 11.75 0.58 3.57
C VAL A 112 12.98 0.94 2.76
N HIS A 113 14.05 0.14 2.84
CA HIS A 113 15.26 0.36 2.03
C HIS A 113 14.97 0.24 0.53
N LEU A 114 14.20 -0.76 0.11
CA LEU A 114 13.74 -0.88 -1.29
C LEU A 114 13.00 0.38 -1.73
N PHE A 115 12.15 0.94 -0.87
CA PHE A 115 11.45 2.19 -1.15
C PHE A 115 12.43 3.35 -1.33
N LEU A 116 13.38 3.53 -0.40
CA LEU A 116 14.37 4.62 -0.46
C LEU A 116 15.23 4.57 -1.73
N VAL A 117 15.71 3.39 -2.13
CA VAL A 117 16.54 3.26 -3.35
C VAL A 117 15.74 3.43 -4.64
N THR A 118 14.44 3.16 -4.61
CA THR A 118 13.57 3.25 -5.80
C THR A 118 12.97 4.65 -5.97
N LEU A 119 12.80 5.39 -4.87
CA LEU A 119 12.19 6.72 -4.85
C LEU A 119 12.79 7.72 -5.86
N PRO A 120 14.12 7.79 -6.08
CA PRO A 120 14.68 8.68 -7.11
C PRO A 120 14.15 8.38 -8.52
N ALA A 121 13.98 7.11 -8.87
CA ALA A 121 13.44 6.72 -10.17
C ALA A 121 11.95 7.06 -10.29
N THR A 122 11.17 6.83 -9.23
CA THR A 122 9.76 7.23 -9.15
C THR A 122 9.59 8.75 -9.29
N ARG A 123 10.44 9.56 -8.61
CA ARG A 123 10.43 11.02 -8.72
C ARG A 123 10.73 11.48 -10.16
N ARG A 124 11.69 10.84 -10.84
CA ARG A 124 11.98 11.13 -12.26
C ARG A 124 10.79 10.77 -13.16
N PHE A 125 10.15 9.62 -12.92
CA PHE A 125 8.95 9.22 -13.66
C PHE A 125 7.81 10.23 -13.45
N HIS A 126 7.54 10.65 -12.22
CA HIS A 126 6.54 11.68 -11.93
C HIS A 126 6.86 13.01 -12.62
N ALA A 127 8.12 13.48 -12.56
CA ALA A 127 8.55 14.70 -13.23
C ALA A 127 8.38 14.62 -14.75
N ALA A 128 8.69 13.47 -15.36
CA ALA A 128 8.50 13.23 -16.79
C ALA A 128 7.02 13.25 -17.21
N HIS A 129 6.09 12.90 -16.32
CA HIS A 129 4.64 13.01 -16.54
C HIS A 129 4.08 14.39 -16.12
N GLY A 130 4.95 15.32 -15.70
CA GLY A 130 4.56 16.66 -15.27
C GLY A 130 3.78 16.68 -13.95
N ILE A 131 3.85 15.61 -13.14
CA ILE A 131 3.13 15.53 -11.87
C ILE A 131 3.70 16.56 -10.90
N PRO A 132 2.87 17.42 -10.26
CA PRO A 132 3.36 18.39 -9.30
C PRO A 132 4.13 17.75 -8.15
N GLU A 133 5.24 18.39 -7.75
CA GLU A 133 6.12 17.89 -6.68
C GLU A 133 5.37 17.66 -5.37
N GLU A 134 4.41 18.53 -5.03
CA GLU A 134 3.59 18.38 -3.83
C GLU A 134 2.74 17.10 -3.84
N ILE A 135 2.22 16.70 -5.01
CA ILE A 135 1.44 15.46 -5.16
C ILE A 135 2.37 14.27 -5.04
N THR A 136 3.57 14.36 -5.61
CA THR A 136 4.61 13.34 -5.43
C THR A 136 4.94 13.15 -3.96
N ARG A 137 5.32 14.23 -3.26
CA ARG A 137 5.66 14.19 -1.84
C ARG A 137 4.52 13.59 -1.02
N HIS A 138 3.30 14.11 -1.17
CA HIS A 138 2.14 13.67 -0.41
C HIS A 138 1.71 12.23 -0.71
N THR A 139 1.95 11.73 -1.92
CA THR A 139 1.71 10.33 -2.27
C THR A 139 2.72 9.42 -1.55
N MET A 140 3.98 9.84 -1.48
CA MET A 140 5.06 9.03 -0.92
C MET A 140 5.07 8.98 0.62
N THR A 141 4.40 9.91 1.32
CA THR A 141 4.27 9.85 2.79
C THR A 141 3.49 8.63 3.29
N GLN A 142 2.85 7.86 2.40
CA GLN A 142 2.23 6.60 2.80
C GLN A 142 3.24 5.58 3.34
N LEU A 143 4.54 5.71 3.02
CA LEU A 143 5.58 4.92 3.68
C LEU A 143 5.52 5.08 5.20
N GLY A 144 5.50 6.32 5.70
CA GLY A 144 5.45 6.59 7.13
C GLY A 144 4.20 6.05 7.81
N GLU A 145 3.05 6.14 7.14
CA GLU A 145 1.81 5.52 7.61
C GLU A 145 1.95 4.00 7.75
N MET A 146 2.54 3.33 6.74
CA MET A 146 2.69 1.87 6.76
C MET A 146 3.67 1.40 7.85
N VAL A 147 4.77 2.13 8.07
CA VAL A 147 5.70 1.86 9.19
C VAL A 147 5.00 2.03 10.54
N ALA A 148 4.22 3.09 10.71
CA ALA A 148 3.46 3.32 11.94
C ALA A 148 2.42 2.21 12.19
N ILE A 149 1.73 1.77 11.14
CA ILE A 149 0.75 0.68 11.20
C ILE A 149 1.41 -0.64 11.58
N HIS A 150 2.54 -0.99 10.98
CA HIS A 150 3.27 -2.22 11.31
C HIS A 150 3.57 -2.28 12.80
N ARG A 151 4.14 -1.21 13.35
CA ARG A 151 4.46 -1.16 14.79
C ARG A 151 3.22 -1.22 15.68
N ARG A 152 2.13 -0.56 15.30
CA ARG A 152 0.86 -0.66 16.03
C ARG A 152 0.33 -2.11 16.04
N LYS A 153 0.45 -2.82 14.92
CA LYS A 153 -0.09 -4.18 14.74
C LYS A 153 0.76 -5.26 15.42
N PHE A 154 2.08 -5.14 15.33
CA PHE A 154 3.02 -6.20 15.76
C PHE A 154 3.82 -5.85 17.02
N GLY A 155 3.75 -4.60 17.51
CA GLY A 155 4.49 -4.15 18.69
C GLY A 155 5.96 -3.82 18.43
N ALA A 156 6.48 -4.08 17.23
CA ALA A 156 7.86 -3.83 16.82
C ALA A 156 7.91 -3.07 15.48
N GLY A 157 9.00 -2.33 15.26
CA GLY A 157 9.22 -1.62 14.01
C GLY A 157 9.37 -2.56 12.81
N GLY A 158 9.00 -2.08 11.63
CA GLY A 158 9.08 -2.82 10.37
C GLY A 158 8.10 -2.27 9.35
N MET A 159 8.01 -2.91 8.18
CA MET A 159 6.98 -2.64 7.18
C MET A 159 6.72 -3.89 6.33
N ASN A 160 5.45 -4.30 6.24
CA ASN A 160 5.03 -5.54 5.59
C ASN A 160 3.91 -5.34 4.54
N THR A 161 3.80 -4.13 4.01
CA THR A 161 2.81 -3.72 3.00
C THR A 161 3.49 -3.38 1.67
N GLN A 162 4.59 -4.06 1.37
CA GLN A 162 5.41 -3.82 0.18
C GLN A 162 4.68 -4.04 -1.14
N THR A 163 3.73 -5.00 -1.19
CA THR A 163 2.91 -5.23 -2.38
C THR A 163 2.04 -4.02 -2.68
N TRP A 164 1.47 -3.41 -1.63
CA TRP A 164 0.71 -2.16 -1.73
C TRP A 164 1.58 -0.99 -2.18
N LEU A 165 2.72 -0.78 -1.52
CA LEU A 165 3.65 0.32 -1.85
C LEU A 165 4.33 0.19 -3.22
N SER A 166 4.24 -0.99 -3.86
CA SER A 166 4.68 -1.15 -5.25
C SER A 166 3.90 -0.25 -6.23
N LEU A 167 2.65 0.10 -5.92
CA LEU A 167 1.85 1.01 -6.75
C LEU A 167 2.44 2.42 -6.71
N HIS A 168 2.87 2.87 -5.53
CA HIS A 168 3.49 4.18 -5.31
C HIS A 168 4.83 4.26 -6.04
N LEU A 169 5.68 3.25 -5.85
CA LEU A 169 7.01 3.21 -6.46
C LEU A 169 6.97 3.12 -8.00
N ARG A 170 5.93 2.49 -8.56
CA ARG A 170 5.72 2.42 -10.02
C ARG A 170 4.97 3.63 -10.57
N GLY A 171 4.59 4.60 -9.73
CA GLY A 171 3.92 5.83 -10.15
C GLY A 171 2.53 5.63 -10.73
N VAL A 172 1.83 4.57 -10.31
CA VAL A 172 0.47 4.25 -10.81
C VAL A 172 -0.63 4.58 -9.80
N ILE A 173 -0.30 5.14 -8.65
CA ILE A 173 -1.25 5.62 -7.65
C ILE A 173 -0.86 7.03 -7.18
N HIS A 174 -1.86 7.90 -7.01
CA HIS A 174 -1.64 9.28 -6.55
C HIS A 174 -2.65 9.68 -5.48
N ARG A 175 -2.16 10.37 -4.45
CA ARG A 175 -2.99 10.94 -3.38
C ARG A 175 -3.45 12.35 -3.77
N LEU A 176 -4.75 12.50 -4.03
CA LEU A 176 -5.37 13.77 -4.43
C LEU A 176 -6.31 14.24 -3.31
N GLY A 177 -5.73 14.81 -2.25
CA GLY A 177 -6.47 15.21 -1.07
C GLY A 177 -6.70 14.04 -0.12
N ARG A 178 -7.97 13.74 0.19
CA ARG A 178 -8.33 12.69 1.16
C ARG A 178 -8.24 11.28 0.57
N LEU A 179 -8.45 11.14 -0.73
CA LEU A 179 -8.47 9.84 -1.42
C LEU A 179 -7.21 9.62 -2.24
N GLN A 180 -6.97 8.36 -2.57
CA GLN A 180 -5.98 7.92 -3.54
C GLN A 180 -6.64 7.28 -4.74
N PHE A 181 -6.02 7.46 -5.90
CA PHE A 181 -6.51 6.97 -7.18
C PHE A 181 -5.40 6.20 -7.88
N GLU A 182 -5.67 4.94 -8.17
CA GLU A 182 -4.80 4.02 -8.89
C GLU A 182 -5.27 3.88 -10.35
N LEU A 183 -4.33 3.97 -11.29
CA LEU A 183 -4.54 3.63 -12.69
C LEU A 183 -4.78 2.11 -12.82
N MET A 184 -5.98 1.72 -13.22
CA MET A 184 -6.36 0.31 -13.31
C MET A 184 -7.25 0.07 -14.52
N ARG A 185 -7.24 -1.17 -15.03
CA ARG A 185 -8.28 -1.66 -15.95
C ARG A 185 -9.15 -2.68 -15.23
N TRP A 186 -10.46 -2.50 -15.28
CA TRP A 186 -11.44 -3.43 -14.71
C TRP A 186 -12.40 -3.89 -15.81
N ARG A 187 -12.47 -5.20 -16.04
CA ARG A 187 -13.21 -5.79 -17.18
C ARG A 187 -12.82 -5.14 -18.53
N ASP A 188 -11.51 -4.92 -18.70
CA ASP A 188 -10.92 -4.24 -19.85
C ASP A 188 -11.34 -2.77 -20.08
N GLU A 189 -11.95 -2.12 -19.08
CA GLU A 189 -12.26 -0.70 -19.11
C GLU A 189 -11.33 0.09 -18.19
N PRO A 190 -10.84 1.27 -18.60
CA PRO A 190 -10.03 2.12 -17.73
C PRO A 190 -10.88 2.70 -16.59
N VAL A 191 -10.41 2.47 -15.36
CA VAL A 191 -11.01 3.02 -14.14
C VAL A 191 -9.94 3.66 -13.28
N LEU A 192 -10.36 4.53 -12.37
CA LEU A 192 -9.51 4.97 -11.26
C LEU A 192 -9.93 4.18 -10.01
N ASN A 193 -9.09 3.25 -9.57
CA ASN A 193 -9.36 2.48 -8.35
C ASN A 193 -9.10 3.34 -7.12
N VAL A 194 -10.10 3.45 -6.24
CA VAL A 194 -10.12 4.41 -5.14
C VAL A 194 -9.73 3.75 -3.83
N HIS A 195 -8.76 4.39 -3.16
CA HIS A 195 -8.21 3.94 -1.89
C HIS A 195 -8.26 5.06 -0.85
N ILE A 196 -8.27 4.65 0.42
CA ILE A 196 -8.42 5.56 1.56
C ILE A 196 -7.25 5.35 2.52
N PRO A 197 -6.25 6.26 2.56
CA PRO A 197 -5.22 6.27 3.60
C PRO A 197 -5.83 6.37 5.00
N ALA A 198 -5.19 5.75 5.99
CA ALA A 198 -5.61 5.85 7.38
C ALA A 198 -5.34 7.26 7.96
N THR A 199 -4.29 7.93 7.48
CA THR A 199 -3.94 9.31 7.84
C THR A 199 -4.74 10.33 7.02
N GLY A 200 -4.66 11.61 7.42
CA GLY A 200 -5.40 12.69 6.75
C GLY A 200 -6.83 12.92 7.26
N GLY A 201 -7.17 12.33 8.41
CA GLY A 201 -8.41 12.62 9.12
C GLY A 201 -9.65 11.89 8.59
N PRO A 202 -10.86 12.28 9.04
CA PRO A 202 -12.10 11.65 8.63
C PRO A 202 -12.39 11.76 7.14
N MET A 203 -13.15 10.81 6.59
CA MET A 203 -13.68 10.87 5.21
C MET A 203 -14.92 11.78 5.17
N THR A 204 -14.80 13.06 5.53
CA THR A 204 -15.96 13.96 5.46
C THR A 204 -16.46 14.07 4.01
N PRO A 205 -17.75 14.33 3.79
CA PRO A 205 -18.27 14.43 2.43
C PRO A 205 -17.50 15.43 1.56
N GLU A 206 -17.18 16.59 2.12
CA GLU A 206 -16.50 17.69 1.44
C GLU A 206 -15.07 17.29 1.02
N ALA A 207 -14.35 16.55 1.86
CA ALA A 207 -12.99 16.10 1.56
C ALA A 207 -12.97 15.01 0.47
N CYS A 208 -13.96 14.11 0.49
CA CYS A 208 -14.14 13.12 -0.58
C CYS A 208 -14.52 13.79 -1.90
N ASP A 209 -15.45 14.74 -1.87
CA ASP A 209 -15.94 15.44 -3.06
C ASP A 209 -14.83 16.29 -3.70
N ASP A 210 -13.97 16.95 -2.90
CA ASP A 210 -12.75 17.61 -3.42
C ASP A 210 -11.82 16.61 -4.13
N SER A 211 -11.60 15.44 -3.50
CA SER A 211 -10.73 14.41 -4.07
C SER A 211 -11.26 13.90 -5.42
N PHE A 212 -12.57 13.61 -5.51
CA PHE A 212 -13.20 13.18 -6.76
C PHE A 212 -13.15 14.26 -7.86
N ARG A 213 -13.40 15.52 -7.51
CA ARG A 213 -13.31 16.65 -8.46
C ARG A 213 -11.91 16.83 -9.03
N ARG A 214 -10.87 16.51 -8.25
CA ARG A 214 -9.47 16.61 -8.70
C ARG A 214 -9.06 15.46 -9.61
N ALA A 215 -9.73 14.31 -9.54
CA ALA A 215 -9.29 13.08 -10.19
C ALA A 215 -9.23 13.21 -11.72
N ARG A 216 -10.36 13.48 -12.40
CA ARG A 216 -10.38 13.55 -13.88
C ARG A 216 -9.41 14.59 -14.45
N PRO A 217 -9.39 15.86 -13.98
CA PRO A 217 -8.44 16.84 -14.48
C PRO A 217 -6.98 16.41 -14.31
N PHE A 218 -6.64 15.82 -13.16
CA PHE A 218 -5.28 15.34 -12.89
C PHE A 218 -4.87 14.22 -13.86
N PHE A 219 -5.67 13.16 -13.97
CA PHE A 219 -5.31 12.03 -14.83
C PHE A 219 -5.39 12.38 -16.32
N ALA A 220 -6.30 13.25 -16.75
CA ALA A 220 -6.33 13.72 -18.13
C ALA A 220 -5.09 14.56 -18.49
N ALA A 221 -4.50 15.28 -17.54
CA ALA A 221 -3.29 16.08 -17.77
C ALA A 221 -2.01 15.24 -17.78
N HIS A 222 -1.91 14.24 -16.91
CA HIS A 222 -0.66 13.49 -16.67
C HIS A 222 -0.64 12.09 -17.31
N PHE A 223 -1.80 11.52 -17.60
CA PHE A 223 -1.99 10.18 -18.20
C PHE A 223 -3.14 10.19 -19.22
N PRO A 224 -3.08 11.06 -20.25
CA PRO A 224 -4.19 11.28 -21.19
C PRO A 224 -4.64 10.00 -21.91
N GLU A 225 -3.74 9.04 -22.09
CA GLU A 225 -4.00 7.75 -22.72
C GLU A 225 -4.88 6.81 -21.89
N HIS A 226 -5.01 7.05 -20.58
CA HIS A 226 -5.82 6.18 -19.71
C HIS A 226 -7.31 6.35 -19.95
N GLY A 227 -7.79 7.59 -20.04
CA GLY A 227 -9.19 7.88 -20.41
C GLY A 227 -10.27 7.44 -19.42
N ALA A 228 -9.94 7.17 -18.14
CA ALA A 228 -10.94 6.73 -17.16
C ALA A 228 -12.01 7.80 -16.87
N GLU A 229 -13.28 7.43 -17.02
CA GLU A 229 -14.44 8.26 -16.63
C GLU A 229 -15.07 7.84 -15.31
N ARG A 230 -14.72 6.65 -14.82
CA ARG A 230 -15.32 6.04 -13.63
C ARG A 230 -14.25 5.74 -12.59
N ALA A 231 -14.66 5.91 -11.35
CA ALA A 231 -13.96 5.36 -10.20
C ALA A 231 -14.51 3.96 -9.90
N LEU A 232 -13.63 3.07 -9.48
CA LEU A 232 -13.95 1.77 -8.89
C LEU A 232 -13.52 1.81 -7.42
N CYS A 233 -14.25 1.14 -6.53
CA CYS A 233 -13.77 0.87 -5.18
C CYS A 233 -14.19 -0.54 -4.78
N HIS A 234 -13.25 -1.32 -4.26
CA HIS A 234 -13.48 -2.63 -3.65
C HIS A 234 -13.15 -2.53 -2.17
N SER A 235 -14.17 -2.50 -1.31
CA SER A 235 -13.94 -2.22 0.10
C SER A 235 -15.05 -2.72 1.00
N TRP A 236 -14.69 -3.12 2.22
CA TRP A 236 -15.63 -3.39 3.31
C TRP A 236 -16.47 -2.15 3.66
N LEU A 237 -15.98 -0.95 3.38
CA LEU A 237 -16.71 0.30 3.55
C LEU A 237 -17.96 0.41 2.67
N LEU A 238 -18.10 -0.47 1.66
CA LEU A 238 -19.23 -0.49 0.75
C LEU A 238 -20.34 -1.48 1.15
N ASP A 239 -20.16 -2.19 2.28
CA ASP A 239 -21.14 -3.15 2.76
C ASP A 239 -22.41 -2.45 3.29
N PRO A 240 -23.59 -2.65 2.68
CA PRO A 240 -24.84 -2.05 3.14
C PRO A 240 -25.23 -2.44 4.58
N GLN A 241 -24.71 -3.55 5.10
CA GLN A 241 -24.94 -3.98 6.49
C GLN A 241 -24.42 -2.97 7.50
N LEU A 242 -23.47 -2.10 7.12
CA LEU A 242 -22.98 -1.02 7.98
C LEU A 242 -24.09 -0.05 8.42
N ALA A 243 -25.11 0.14 7.58
CA ALA A 243 -26.25 1.04 7.88
C ALA A 243 -27.20 0.49 8.95
N GLU A 244 -27.10 -0.80 9.31
CA GLU A 244 -27.85 -1.37 10.43
C GLU A 244 -27.29 -0.92 11.79
N TYR A 245 -26.03 -0.48 11.83
CA TYR A 245 -25.30 -0.18 13.08
C TYR A 245 -24.84 1.27 13.19
N LEU A 246 -24.64 1.95 12.05
CA LEU A 246 -24.13 3.32 12.00
C LEU A 246 -25.24 4.31 11.66
N PRO A 247 -25.24 5.51 12.26
CA PRO A 247 -26.23 6.53 11.95
C PRO A 247 -26.04 7.05 10.52
N GLU A 248 -27.11 7.57 9.92
CA GLU A 248 -27.11 8.04 8.52
C GLU A 248 -26.15 9.20 8.26
N ASP A 249 -25.81 9.96 9.29
CA ASP A 249 -24.85 11.07 9.23
C ASP A 249 -23.38 10.62 9.36
N SER A 250 -23.12 9.33 9.62
CA SER A 250 -21.79 8.76 9.63
C SER A 250 -21.11 8.93 8.27
N ASN A 251 -19.87 9.39 8.29
CA ASN A 251 -19.03 9.51 7.10
C ASN A 251 -18.89 8.18 6.34
N VAL A 252 -18.87 7.05 7.05
CA VAL A 252 -18.81 5.71 6.45
C VAL A 252 -20.08 5.43 5.63
N VAL A 253 -21.26 5.68 6.22
CA VAL A 253 -22.55 5.46 5.54
C VAL A 253 -22.70 6.42 4.35
N ARG A 254 -22.29 7.68 4.52
CA ARG A 254 -22.29 8.66 3.42
C ARG A 254 -21.31 8.28 2.31
N PHE A 255 -20.14 7.74 2.63
CA PHE A 255 -19.18 7.24 1.63
C PHE A 255 -19.74 6.05 0.87
N MET A 256 -20.26 5.05 1.58
CA MET A 256 -20.92 3.87 1.01
C MET A 256 -22.01 4.23 0.00
N ARG A 257 -22.90 5.18 0.34
CA ARG A 257 -24.05 5.59 -0.49
C ARG A 257 -23.66 6.29 -1.80
N ARG A 258 -22.39 6.63 -2.03
CA ARG A 258 -21.92 7.25 -3.27
C ARG A 258 -21.85 6.28 -4.45
N TRP A 259 -21.77 4.99 -4.16
CA TRP A 259 -21.38 3.98 -5.14
C TRP A 259 -22.59 3.24 -5.71
N GLU A 260 -22.61 3.12 -7.03
CA GLU A 260 -23.47 2.15 -7.71
C GLU A 260 -22.89 0.75 -7.46
N ARG A 261 -23.68 -0.12 -6.83
CA ARG A 261 -23.25 -1.49 -6.52
C ARG A 261 -23.10 -2.29 -7.81
N VAL A 262 -21.99 -3.01 -7.92
CA VAL A 262 -21.82 -4.03 -8.95
C VAL A 262 -22.62 -5.27 -8.53
N ASP A 263 -23.38 -5.83 -9.47
CA ASP A 263 -24.09 -7.09 -9.26
C ASP A 263 -23.10 -8.25 -9.39
N GLU A 264 -22.62 -8.71 -8.25
CA GLU A 264 -21.69 -9.84 -8.11
C GLU A 264 -21.85 -10.47 -6.73
N GLU A 265 -21.41 -11.73 -6.60
CA GLU A 265 -21.43 -12.41 -5.31
C GLU A 265 -20.56 -11.67 -4.29
N PRO A 266 -21.10 -11.35 -3.10
CA PRO A 266 -20.34 -10.65 -2.08
C PRO A 266 -19.11 -11.45 -1.66
N ARG A 267 -17.94 -10.82 -1.76
CA ARG A 267 -16.70 -11.39 -1.24
C ARG A 267 -16.68 -11.29 0.28
N ASP A 268 -16.04 -12.27 0.92
CA ASP A 268 -15.75 -12.22 2.36
C ASP A 268 -14.98 -10.94 2.71
N GLY A 269 -15.49 -10.20 3.68
CA GLY A 269 -14.94 -8.94 4.16
C GLY A 269 -14.51 -8.98 5.64
N ASP A 270 -14.64 -10.11 6.34
CA ASP A 270 -14.42 -10.19 7.79
C ASP A 270 -12.99 -9.76 8.17
N GLU A 271 -11.99 -10.38 7.55
CA GLU A 271 -10.59 -10.04 7.81
C GLU A 271 -10.25 -8.60 7.37
N SER A 272 -10.94 -8.08 6.35
CA SER A 272 -10.76 -6.69 5.90
C SER A 272 -11.25 -5.71 6.96
N VAL A 273 -12.47 -5.90 7.49
CA VAL A 273 -12.99 -5.08 8.59
C VAL A 273 -12.08 -5.16 9.80
N LEU A 274 -11.64 -6.37 10.16
CA LEU A 274 -10.80 -6.59 11.33
C LEU A 274 -9.40 -5.96 11.19
N GLU A 275 -8.83 -6.02 9.99
CA GLU A 275 -7.59 -5.34 9.65
C GLU A 275 -7.75 -3.82 9.73
N PHE A 276 -8.71 -3.23 9.01
CA PHE A 276 -8.77 -1.77 8.89
C PHE A 276 -9.33 -1.06 10.14
N VAL A 277 -10.22 -1.69 10.90
CA VAL A 277 -10.77 -1.11 12.13
C VAL A 277 -9.81 -1.31 13.31
N PHE A 278 -9.23 -2.50 13.46
CA PHE A 278 -8.49 -2.86 14.67
C PHE A 278 -6.98 -3.02 14.47
N ARG A 279 -6.51 -3.23 13.23
CA ARG A 279 -5.19 -3.79 12.94
C ARG A 279 -5.02 -5.12 13.67
N ARG A 280 -6.04 -5.98 13.60
CA ARG A 280 -6.11 -7.25 14.33
C ARG A 280 -4.92 -8.13 13.95
N ASN A 281 -4.33 -8.75 14.96
CA ASN A 281 -3.21 -9.67 14.84
C ASN A 281 -3.49 -10.92 15.70
N GLY A 282 -4.59 -11.61 15.41
CA GLY A 282 -4.96 -12.88 16.04
C GLY A 282 -5.68 -12.79 17.39
N GLN A 283 -5.86 -11.60 17.97
CA GLN A 283 -6.55 -11.46 19.25
C GLN A 283 -8.01 -11.93 19.16
N PRO A 284 -8.57 -12.58 20.19
CA PRO A 284 -9.99 -12.89 20.26
C PRO A 284 -10.88 -11.64 20.16
N LEU A 285 -12.09 -11.80 19.60
CA LEU A 285 -13.01 -10.66 19.36
C LEU A 285 -13.42 -9.92 20.64
N ASP A 286 -13.45 -10.59 21.79
CA ASP A 286 -13.80 -10.01 23.09
C ASP A 286 -12.72 -9.12 23.70
N GLN A 287 -11.50 -9.17 23.17
CA GLN A 287 -10.39 -8.32 23.59
C GLN A 287 -10.22 -7.08 22.70
N LEU A 288 -10.98 -7.00 21.60
CA LEU A 288 -10.93 -5.84 20.71
C LEU A 288 -11.56 -4.61 21.37
N PRO A 289 -11.01 -3.41 21.15
CA PRO A 289 -11.56 -2.18 21.73
C PRO A 289 -13.01 -1.97 21.27
N GLN A 290 -13.82 -1.32 22.11
CA GLN A 290 -15.26 -1.08 21.89
C GLN A 290 -15.62 0.41 22.06
N ARG A 291 -14.67 1.30 21.79
CA ARG A 291 -14.75 2.74 22.06
C ARG A 291 -15.65 3.47 21.06
N THR A 292 -15.60 3.09 19.78
CA THR A 292 -16.40 3.73 18.72
C THR A 292 -17.63 2.90 18.34
N SER A 293 -18.62 3.52 17.69
CA SER A 293 -19.78 2.80 17.15
C SER A 293 -19.37 1.77 16.10
N LEU A 294 -18.39 2.10 15.25
CA LEU A 294 -17.84 1.18 14.24
C LEU A 294 -17.14 -0.02 14.87
N GLU A 295 -16.31 0.20 15.91
CA GLU A 295 -15.66 -0.89 16.66
C GLU A 295 -16.70 -1.84 17.29
N ARG A 296 -17.78 -1.30 17.85
CA ARG A 296 -18.87 -2.11 18.39
C ARG A 296 -19.63 -2.86 17.29
N ALA A 297 -19.97 -2.17 16.20
CA ALA A 297 -20.67 -2.76 15.06
C ALA A 297 -19.93 -4.00 14.52
N ALA A 298 -18.63 -3.85 14.25
CA ALA A 298 -17.80 -4.94 13.72
C ALA A 298 -17.86 -6.20 14.60
N VAL A 299 -17.71 -6.03 15.92
CA VAL A 299 -17.70 -7.15 16.87
C VAL A 299 -19.11 -7.73 17.10
N THR A 300 -20.13 -6.89 17.25
CA THR A 300 -21.52 -7.33 17.45
C THR A 300 -22.01 -8.16 16.28
N HIS A 301 -21.70 -7.74 15.05
CA HIS A 301 -22.12 -8.44 13.82
C HIS A 301 -21.52 -9.85 13.74
N LEU A 302 -20.20 -9.97 13.93
CA LEU A 302 -19.50 -11.26 13.92
C LEU A 302 -19.95 -12.20 15.04
N ARG A 303 -20.19 -11.66 16.25
CA ARG A 303 -20.70 -12.45 17.38
C ARG A 303 -22.12 -12.98 17.16
N ALA A 304 -22.91 -12.34 16.31
CA ALA A 304 -24.23 -12.82 15.92
C ALA A 304 -24.17 -13.94 14.88
N GLY A 305 -22.98 -14.41 14.49
CA GLY A 305 -22.80 -15.42 13.44
C GLY A 305 -23.04 -14.89 12.03
N ARG A 306 -22.96 -13.56 11.84
CA ARG A 306 -23.06 -12.90 10.53
C ARG A 306 -21.66 -12.53 10.02
N HIS A 307 -21.56 -12.28 8.73
CA HIS A 307 -20.32 -11.95 8.03
C HIS A 307 -20.40 -10.58 7.37
N TRP A 308 -19.29 -9.86 7.41
CA TRP A 308 -19.07 -8.65 6.62
C TRP A 308 -18.64 -9.01 5.20
N HIS A 309 -18.91 -8.10 4.28
CA HIS A 309 -18.59 -8.26 2.87
C HIS A 309 -17.75 -7.10 2.35
N ALA A 310 -17.02 -7.33 1.26
CA ALA A 310 -16.28 -6.30 0.53
C ALA A 310 -16.76 -6.22 -0.92
N PRO A 311 -17.89 -5.56 -1.21
CA PRO A 311 -18.40 -5.46 -2.58
C PRO A 311 -17.60 -4.46 -3.42
N HIS A 312 -17.75 -4.56 -4.74
CA HIS A 312 -17.33 -3.50 -5.66
C HIS A 312 -18.42 -2.44 -5.84
N GLY A 313 -17.98 -1.19 -5.95
CA GLY A 313 -18.80 -0.04 -6.27
C GLY A 313 -18.20 0.74 -7.43
N LEU A 314 -19.07 1.28 -8.29
CA LEU A 314 -18.71 2.17 -9.39
C LEU A 314 -19.29 3.56 -9.15
N LEU A 315 -18.50 4.58 -9.50
CA LEU A 315 -18.93 5.98 -9.42
C LEU A 315 -18.51 6.68 -10.70
N ARG A 316 -19.41 7.43 -11.34
CA ARG A 316 -19.02 8.33 -12.43
C ARG A 316 -18.31 9.53 -11.82
N LEU A 317 -17.08 9.78 -12.26
CA LEU A 317 -16.30 10.91 -11.77
C LEU A 317 -16.90 12.23 -12.29
N PRO A 318 -16.91 13.30 -11.47
CA PRO A 318 -17.55 14.57 -11.81
C PRO A 318 -16.92 15.32 -12.99
#